data_AF-A0A3C1JLT2-F1
#
_entry.id   AF-A0A3C1JLT2-F1
#
_cell.length_a   1.000
_cell.length_b   1.000
_cell.length_c   1.000
_cell.angle_alpha   90.00
_cell.angle_beta   90.00
_cell.angle_gamma   90.00
#
_symmetry.space_group_name_H-M   'P 1'
#
loop_
_entity.id
_entity.type
_entity.pdbx_description
1 polymer ?
#
loop_
_entity_poly.entity_id
_entity_poly.type
_entity_poly.pdbx_seq_one_letter_code
_entity_poly.pdbx_strand_id
1 'polypeptide(L)' 'MTALDAFKRVQAGKAILYDTRGAEYFAAGHAQGAISLPVADIERDPTDARRRMVSGKLAVFYCT' A
#
# COMPACT_ATOMS: atom_id res chain seq x y z
N MET A 1 -9.40 3.63 -10.94
CA MET A 1 -9.07 2.19 -11.04
C MET A 1 -10.03 1.45 -10.14
N THR A 2 -10.63 0.34 -10.59
CA THR A 2 -11.52 -0.45 -9.74
C THR A 2 -10.72 -1.37 -8.80
N ALA A 3 -11.34 -1.86 -7.73
CA ALA A 3 -10.72 -2.86 -6.85
C ALA A 3 -10.33 -4.14 -7.61
N LEU A 4 -11.14 -4.56 -8.58
CA LEU A 4 -10.85 -5.72 -9.43
C LEU A 4 -9.61 -5.48 -10.30
N ASP A 5 -9.47 -4.29 -10.89
CA ASP A 5 -8.30 -3.96 -11.71
C ASP A 5 -7.03 -3.87 -10.87
N ALA A 6 -7.13 -3.31 -9.66
CA ALA A 6 -6.03 -3.28 -8.70
C ALA A 6 -5.57 -4.70 -8.37
N PHE A 7 -6.51 -5.57 -7.99
CA PHE A 7 -6.24 -6.96 -7.67
C PHE A 7 -5.54 -7.70 -8.82
N LYS A 8 -6.07 -7.59 -10.05
CA LYS A 8 -5.46 -8.21 -11.25
C LYS A 8 -4.03 -7.73 -11.48
N ARG A 9 -3.73 -6.44 -11.26
CA ARG A 9 -2.39 -5.88 -11.45
C ARG A 9 -1.42 -6.32 -10.35
N VAL A 10 -1.87 -6.42 -9.10
CA VAL A 10 -1.08 -6.94 -7.98
C VAL A 10 -0.74 -8.41 -8.21
N GLN A 11 -1.73 -9.24 -8.58
CA GLN A 11 -1.53 -10.65 -8.92
C GLN A 11 -0.57 -10.86 -10.10
N ALA A 12 -0.60 -9.96 -11.09
CA ALA A 12 0.33 -9.98 -12.22
C ALA A 12 1.73 -9.42 -11.89
N GLY A 13 1.99 -9.02 -10.64
CA GLY A 13 3.26 -8.43 -10.21
C GLY A 13 3.54 -7.03 -10.78
N LYS A 14 2.54 -6.41 -11.42
CA LYS A 14 2.61 -5.08 -12.08
C LYS A 14 2.31 -3.92 -11.13
N ALA A 15 1.75 -4.22 -9.97
CA ALA A 15 1.42 -3.25 -8.94
C ALA A 15 1.86 -3.75 -7.56
N ILE A 16 2.05 -2.80 -6.64
CA ILE A 16 2.28 -3.05 -5.23
C ILE A 16 1.13 -2.45 -4.46
N LEU A 17 0.59 -3.22 -3.53
CA LEU A 17 -0.52 -2.81 -2.67
C LEU A 17 0.04 -2.25 -1.37
N TYR A 18 -0.42 -1.06 -0.99
CA TYR A 18 -0.06 -0.38 0.25
C TYR A 18 -1.32 -0.16 1.10
N ASP A 19 -1.27 -0.62 2.34
CA ASP A 19 -2.32 -0.37 3.33
C ASP A 19 -1.99 0.93 4.07
N THR A 20 -2.86 1.94 3.94
CA THR A 20 -2.63 3.27 4.52
C THR A 20 -3.28 3.47 5.88
N ARG A 21 -3.86 2.41 6.46
CA ARG A 21 -4.41 2.43 7.81
C ARG A 21 -3.28 2.42 8.85
N GLY A 22 -3.64 2.66 10.11
CA GLY A 22 -2.73 2.51 11.24
C GLY A 22 -2.11 1.10 11.30
N ALA A 23 -0.91 1.02 11.87
CA ALA A 23 -0.16 -0.23 11.99
C ALA A 23 -0.93 -1.29 12.79
N GLU A 24 -1.77 -0.87 13.74
CA GLU A 24 -2.67 -1.69 14.52
C GLU A 24 -3.72 -2.39 13.66
N TYR A 25 -4.30 -1.69 12.68
CA TYR A 25 -5.29 -2.26 11.77
C TYR A 25 -4.65 -3.20 10.75
N PHE A 26 -3.44 -2.87 10.31
CA PHE A 26 -2.64 -3.76 9.47
C PHE A 26 -2.33 -5.07 10.20
N ALA A 27 -1.89 -4.99 11.47
CA ALA A 27 -1.58 -6.16 12.29
C ALA A 27 -2.82 -7.02 12.60
N ALA A 28 -3.99 -6.41 12.80
CA ALA A 28 -5.25 -7.10 13.03
C ALA A 28 -5.74 -7.88 11.79
N GLY A 29 -5.31 -7.48 10.59
CA GLY A 29 -5.63 -8.14 9.34
C GLY A 29 -5.57 -7.19 8.16
N HIS A 30 -4.89 -7.61 7.09
CA HIS A 30 -4.68 -6.83 5.89
C HIS A 30 -4.81 -7.69 4.63
N ALA A 31 -4.94 -7.04 3.47
CA ALA A 31 -5.00 -7.73 2.19
C ALA A 31 -3.67 -8.47 1.91
N GLN A 32 -3.75 -9.70 1.41
CA GLN A 32 -2.56 -10.51 1.14
C GLN A 32 -1.59 -9.79 0.19
N GLY A 33 -0.32 -9.70 0.60
CA GLY A 33 0.73 -9.03 -0.17
C GLY A 33 0.75 -7.50 -0.03
N ALA A 34 -0.09 -6.92 0.83
CA ALA A 34 -0.02 -5.49 1.15
C ALA A 34 1.21 -5.14 1.99
N ILE A 35 1.76 -3.95 1.76
CA ILE A 35 2.82 -3.34 2.57
C ILE A 35 2.18 -2.26 3.45
N SER A 36 2.52 -2.25 4.74
CA SER A 36 2.07 -1.20 5.65
C SER A 36 2.76 0.14 5.33
N LEU A 37 1.96 1.16 5.01
CA LEU A 37 2.40 2.54 4.83
C LEU A 37 1.33 3.49 5.41
N PRO A 38 1.19 3.58 6.75
CA PRO A 38 0.16 4.38 7.39
C PRO A 38 0.19 5.84 6.94
N VAL A 39 -0.98 6.46 6.74
CA VAL A 39 -1.05 7.86 6.31
C VAL A 39 -0.32 8.80 7.28
N ALA A 40 -0.35 8.50 8.59
CA ALA A 40 0.39 9.26 9.60
C ALA A 40 1.91 9.22 9.40
N ASP A 41 2.46 8.12 8.88
CA ASP A 41 3.89 8.06 8.52
C ASP A 41 4.19 8.92 7.29
N ILE A 42 3.26 8.94 6.31
CA ILE A 42 3.38 9.74 5.08
C ILE A 42 3.31 11.23 5.42
N GLU A 43 2.39 11.64 6.28
CA GLU A 43 2.23 13.04 6.70
C GLU A 43 3.42 13.51 7.56
N ARG A 44 3.95 12.63 8.41
CA ARG A 44 5.11 12.93 9.26
C ARG A 44 6.38 13.14 8.44
N ASP A 45 6.68 12.23 7.51
CA ASP A 45 7.84 12.34 6.61
C ASP A 45 7.53 11.73 5.22
N PRO A 46 7.07 12.56 4.27
CA PRO A 46 6.78 12.12 2.91
C PRO A 46 8.02 11.59 2.17
N THR A 47 9.21 12.06 2.53
CA THR A 47 10.46 11.65 1.88
C THR A 47 10.84 10.26 2.34
N ASP A 48 10.69 9.97 3.63
CA ASP A 48 10.88 8.63 4.17
C ASP A 48 9.85 7.63 3.63
N ALA A 49 8.58 8.01 3.63
CA ALA A 49 7.51 7.20 3.05
C ALA A 49 7.82 6.85 1.59
N ARG A 50 8.27 7.81 0.79
CA ARG A 50 8.70 7.59 -0.61
C ARG A 50 9.88 6.61 -0.72
N ARG A 51 10.85 6.65 0.19
CA ARG A 51 12.00 5.71 0.19
C ARG A 51 11.58 4.28 0.51
N ARG A 52 10.55 4.10 1.34
CA ARG A 52 9.98 2.79 1.69
C ARG A 52 9.16 2.17 0.55
N MET A 53 8.77 2.97 -0.45
CA MET A 53 8.03 2.48 -1.61
C MET A 53 8.94 1.84 -2.65
N VAL A 54 8.53 0.67 -3.15
CA VAL A 54 9.20 0.00 -4.28
C VAL A 54 8.96 0.79 -5.56
N SER A 55 10.04 1.29 -6.16
CA SER A 55 10.00 2.05 -7.41
C SER A 55 9.81 1.16 -8.64
N GLY A 56 9.30 1.72 -9.73
CA GLY A 56 9.14 1.01 -11.01
C GLY A 56 7.88 0.16 -11.17
N LYS A 57 7.04 0.04 -10.13
CA LYS A 57 5.72 -0.59 -10.20
C LYS A 57 4.61 0.40 -9.83
N LEU A 58 3.39 0.14 -10.30
CA LEU A 58 2.24 0.97 -9.94
C LEU A 58 1.97 0.84 -8.42
N ALA A 59 2.01 1.95 -7.70
CA ALA A 59 1.59 1.98 -6.30
C ALA A 59 0.05 2.06 -6.22
N VAL A 60 -0.54 1.16 -5.44
CA VAL A 60 -1.98 1.13 -5.16
C VAL A 60 -2.17 1.28 -3.67
N PHE A 61 -2.88 2.33 -3.27
CA PHE A 61 -3.21 2.56 -1.86
C PHE A 61 -4.64 2.13 -1.60
N TYR A 62 -4.88 1.56 -0.41
CA TYR A 62 -6.23 1.31 0.07
C TYR A 62 -6.34 1.59 1.56
N CYS A 63 -7.56 1.92 1.96
CA CYS A 63 -8.04 1.97 3.33
C CYS A 63 -9.42 1.29 3.39
N THR A 64 -9.91 1.05 4.59
CA THR A 64 -11.28 0.62 4.87
C THR A 64 -12.12 1.78 5.35
#